data_AF-A0A6N9UK25-F1
#
_entry.id   AF-A0A6N9UK25-F1
#
_cell.length_a   1.000
_cell.length_b   1.000
_cell.length_c   1.000
_cell.angle_alpha   90.00
_cell.angle_beta   90.00
_cell.angle_gamma   90.00
#
_symmetry.space_group_name_H-M   'P 1'
#
loop_
_entity.id
_entity.type
_entity.pdbx_description
1 polymer ?
#
loop_
_entity_poly.entity_id
_entity_poly.type
_entity_poly.pdbx_seq_one_letter_code
_entity_poly.pdbx_strand_id
1 'polypeptide(L)'
;ALPSSVSLPEGRWDAYARLSGGEPRRLVPGVTDLRSLAERTPSGLLGHVAVRIPYATRQGNLTVRSWLRAPHAEAVDLRLESGGLTVRGRVYGTQLVPGADAELRARSGDGGGGGVRRLDVAAERTEFAFTVPYDGLAPGDWDLWLRPAGALGPVVRLARLLDDVADKNPVLTFPRARVLTPHGPVEAGPYYTRDNDLSLAVTPLDA
;
A
#
# COMPACT_ATOMS: atom_id res chain seq x y z
N ALA A 1 -7.81 -16.93 10.99
CA ALA A 1 -7.83 -16.29 9.65
C ALA A 1 -8.24 -17.31 8.58
N LEU A 2 -8.87 -16.89 7.48
CA LEU A 2 -9.13 -17.78 6.34
C LEU A 2 -7.79 -18.30 5.78
N PRO A 3 -7.67 -19.61 5.46
CA PRO A 3 -6.42 -20.17 4.97
C PRO A 3 -6.00 -19.54 3.65
N SER A 4 -4.69 -19.38 3.44
CA SER A 4 -4.14 -18.77 2.24
C SER A 4 -4.35 -19.59 0.96
N SER A 5 -4.72 -20.86 1.09
CA SER A 5 -4.98 -21.81 -0.01
C SER A 5 -6.30 -21.59 -0.75
N VAL A 6 -7.26 -20.84 -0.19
CA VAL A 6 -8.52 -20.55 -0.85
C VAL A 6 -8.36 -19.30 -1.71
N SER A 7 -8.39 -19.43 -3.04
CA SER A 7 -8.33 -18.27 -3.93
C SER A 7 -9.53 -17.34 -3.69
N LEU A 8 -9.26 -16.12 -3.23
CA LEU A 8 -10.26 -15.07 -3.03
C LEU A 8 -9.70 -13.80 -3.67
N PRO A 9 -10.27 -13.32 -4.80
CA PRO A 9 -9.72 -12.17 -5.52
C PRO A 9 -9.62 -10.92 -4.66
N GLU A 10 -8.74 -9.99 -5.05
CA GLU A 10 -8.59 -8.72 -4.35
C GLU A 10 -9.92 -7.96 -4.32
N GLY A 11 -10.34 -7.47 -3.14
CA GLY A 11 -11.64 -6.84 -3.00
C GLY A 11 -12.21 -6.83 -1.59
N ARG A 12 -13.49 -6.51 -1.49
CA ARG A 12 -14.30 -6.56 -0.25
C ARG A 12 -15.38 -7.62 -0.46
N TRP A 13 -15.41 -8.61 0.42
CA TRP A 13 -16.27 -9.78 0.29
C TRP A 13 -17.23 -9.86 1.46
N ASP A 14 -18.50 -9.72 1.17
CA ASP A 14 -19.55 -9.80 2.17
C ASP A 14 -19.80 -11.26 2.58
N ALA A 15 -19.85 -11.52 3.88
CA ALA A 15 -20.00 -12.88 4.40
C ALA A 15 -21.48 -13.20 4.68
N TYR A 16 -21.95 -14.33 4.14
CA TYR A 16 -23.31 -14.83 4.35
C TYR A 16 -23.27 -16.29 4.80
N ALA A 17 -24.26 -16.71 5.59
CA ALA A 17 -24.54 -18.12 5.86
C ALA A 17 -25.91 -18.49 5.30
N ARG A 18 -25.99 -19.67 4.69
CA ARG A 18 -27.24 -20.25 4.21
C ARG A 18 -27.41 -21.64 4.82
N LEU A 19 -28.44 -21.78 5.65
CA LEU A 19 -28.89 -23.09 6.11
C LEU A 19 -29.76 -23.73 5.02
N SER A 20 -29.84 -25.06 4.98
CA SER A 20 -30.54 -25.80 3.93
C SER A 20 -31.98 -25.30 3.73
N GLY A 21 -32.30 -24.87 2.51
CA GLY A 21 -33.63 -24.40 2.11
C GLY A 21 -33.99 -22.96 2.53
N GLY A 22 -33.09 -22.24 3.22
CA GLY A 22 -33.31 -20.85 3.62
C GLY A 22 -32.62 -19.83 2.72
N GLU A 23 -33.02 -18.57 2.86
CA GLU A 23 -32.33 -17.43 2.25
C GLU A 23 -30.96 -17.16 2.91
N PRO A 24 -29.94 -16.73 2.15
CA PRO A 24 -28.66 -16.30 2.71
C PRO A 24 -28.84 -15.16 3.72
N ARG A 25 -28.28 -15.32 4.91
CA ARG A 25 -28.30 -14.30 5.97
C ARG A 25 -26.93 -13.67 6.10
N ARG A 26 -26.91 -12.33 6.14
CA ARG A 26 -25.67 -11.57 6.34
C ARG A 26 -25.09 -11.88 7.72
N LEU A 27 -23.80 -12.22 7.75
CA LEU A 27 -23.11 -12.52 8.99
C LEU A 27 -22.69 -11.23 9.69
N VAL A 28 -22.66 -11.28 11.01
CA VAL A 28 -22.05 -10.27 11.88
C VAL A 28 -20.75 -10.85 12.46
N PRO A 29 -19.73 -10.01 12.69
CA PRO A 29 -18.47 -10.48 13.26
C PRO A 29 -18.67 -10.92 14.71
N GLY A 30 -18.09 -12.06 15.07
CA GLY A 30 -17.90 -12.44 16.48
C GLY A 30 -16.56 -11.92 17.01
N VAL A 31 -16.00 -12.60 18.01
CA VAL A 31 -14.63 -12.33 18.46
C VAL A 31 -13.66 -12.65 17.31
N THR A 32 -12.85 -11.67 16.93
CA THR A 32 -11.89 -11.79 15.83
C THR A 32 -10.48 -11.59 16.37
N ASP A 33 -9.73 -12.69 16.52
CA ASP A 33 -8.30 -12.62 16.83
C ASP A 33 -7.48 -12.50 15.54
N LEU A 34 -6.83 -11.35 15.36
CA LEU A 34 -6.02 -11.03 14.18
C LEU A 34 -4.51 -11.04 14.46
N ARG A 35 -4.07 -11.37 15.68
CA ARG A 35 -2.63 -11.33 16.04
C ARG A 35 -1.78 -12.22 15.14
N SER A 36 -2.32 -13.39 14.76
CA SER A 36 -1.64 -14.30 13.82
C SER A 36 -1.43 -13.71 12.42
N LEU A 37 -2.21 -12.68 12.02
CA LEU A 37 -1.99 -11.95 10.76
C LEU A 37 -0.85 -10.95 10.91
N ALA A 38 -0.80 -10.21 12.02
CA ALA A 38 0.23 -9.23 12.31
C ALA A 38 1.63 -9.86 12.46
N GLU A 39 1.71 -11.08 12.99
CA GLU A 39 2.97 -11.82 13.17
C GLU A 39 3.43 -12.55 11.90
N ARG A 40 2.61 -12.59 10.85
CA ARG A 40 2.84 -13.44 9.69
C ARG A 40 3.88 -12.85 8.76
N THR A 41 4.97 -13.58 8.56
CA THR A 41 5.93 -13.33 7.47
C THR A 41 5.76 -14.38 6.37
N PRO A 42 5.20 -14.03 5.19
CA PRO A 42 5.12 -14.97 4.08
C PRO A 42 6.52 -15.45 3.67
N SER A 43 6.67 -16.76 3.43
CA SER A 43 7.95 -17.32 2.95
C SER A 43 8.28 -16.91 1.51
N GLY A 44 7.31 -16.37 0.76
CA GLY A 44 7.45 -16.04 -0.67
C GLY A 44 7.40 -17.25 -1.61
N LEU A 45 7.42 -18.48 -1.09
CA LEU A 45 7.47 -19.73 -1.88
C LEU A 45 6.28 -19.93 -2.82
N LEU A 46 5.11 -19.35 -2.49
CA LEU A 46 3.92 -19.43 -3.33
C LEU A 46 3.95 -18.45 -4.52
N GLY A 47 4.99 -17.62 -4.64
CA GLY A 47 5.12 -16.62 -5.70
C GLY A 47 4.15 -15.44 -5.57
N HIS A 48 3.34 -15.38 -4.52
CA HIS A 48 2.34 -14.35 -4.30
C HIS A 48 2.11 -14.07 -2.81
N VAL A 49 1.52 -12.93 -2.52
CA VAL A 49 1.02 -12.54 -1.19
C VAL A 49 -0.49 -12.66 -1.18
N ALA A 50 -1.02 -13.40 -0.20
CA ALA A 50 -2.45 -13.55 0.03
C ALA A 50 -2.81 -13.14 1.46
N VAL A 51 -3.58 -12.06 1.61
CA VAL A 51 -4.01 -11.50 2.89
C VAL A 51 -5.53 -11.44 2.92
N ARG A 52 -6.13 -11.90 4.03
CA ARG A 52 -7.59 -11.90 4.25
C ARG A 52 -7.86 -11.40 5.67
N ILE A 53 -8.38 -10.18 5.77
CA ILE A 53 -8.67 -9.52 7.04
C ILE A 53 -10.20 -9.45 7.20
N PRO A 54 -10.81 -10.27 8.08
CA PRO A 54 -12.20 -10.07 8.46
C PRO A 54 -12.33 -8.78 9.29
N TYR A 55 -13.36 -7.98 9.02
CA TYR A 55 -13.65 -6.75 9.74
C TYR A 55 -15.14 -6.48 9.81
N ALA A 56 -15.54 -5.68 10.80
CA ALA A 56 -16.88 -5.13 10.90
C ALA A 56 -17.01 -3.93 9.96
N THR A 57 -18.02 -3.92 9.10
CA THR A 57 -18.38 -2.69 8.37
C THR A 57 -18.98 -1.67 9.32
N ARG A 58 -19.15 -0.41 8.85
CA ARG A 58 -19.85 0.64 9.61
C ARG A 58 -21.28 0.25 10.00
N GLN A 59 -21.91 -0.65 9.24
CA GLN A 59 -23.25 -1.19 9.52
C GLN A 59 -23.23 -2.42 10.44
N GLY A 60 -22.07 -2.82 10.96
CA GLY A 60 -21.91 -3.96 11.87
C GLY A 60 -21.88 -5.33 11.18
N ASN A 61 -21.80 -5.38 9.85
CA ASN A 61 -21.75 -6.65 9.11
C ASN A 61 -20.33 -7.17 8.99
N LEU A 62 -20.18 -8.49 8.90
CA LEU A 62 -18.91 -9.14 8.59
C LEU A 62 -18.61 -8.98 7.09
N THR A 63 -17.44 -8.43 6.81
CA THR A 63 -16.84 -8.41 5.47
C THR A 63 -15.39 -8.87 5.59
N VAL A 64 -14.88 -9.53 4.55
CA VAL A 64 -13.47 -9.90 4.42
C VAL A 64 -12.84 -8.97 3.41
N ARG A 65 -11.80 -8.28 3.84
CA ARG A 65 -10.90 -7.58 2.93
C ARG A 65 -9.86 -8.57 2.42
N SER A 66 -9.75 -8.74 1.11
CA SER A 66 -8.84 -9.70 0.48
C SER A 66 -7.84 -8.97 -0.41
N TRP A 67 -6.59 -9.41 -0.39
CA TRP A 67 -5.55 -9.08 -1.36
C TRP A 67 -4.89 -10.36 -1.85
N LEU A 68 -4.64 -10.43 -3.15
CA LEU A 68 -3.95 -11.52 -3.82
C LEU A 68 -3.02 -10.92 -4.88
N ARG A 69 -1.75 -10.70 -4.53
CA ARG A 69 -0.79 -9.93 -5.35
C ARG A 69 0.45 -10.73 -5.70
N ALA A 70 0.87 -10.66 -6.96
CA ALA A 70 2.11 -11.24 -7.47
C ALA A 70 2.64 -10.40 -8.65
N PRO A 71 3.87 -9.87 -8.59
CA PRO A 71 4.68 -9.70 -7.38
C PRO A 71 4.07 -8.66 -6.43
N HIS A 72 4.59 -8.58 -5.20
CA HIS A 72 4.15 -7.61 -4.19
C HIS A 72 5.35 -6.85 -3.60
N ALA A 73 5.19 -5.55 -3.36
CA ALA A 73 6.15 -4.70 -2.68
C ALA A 73 5.54 -4.19 -1.37
N GLU A 74 5.99 -4.74 -0.24
CA GLU A 74 5.53 -4.37 1.10
C GLU A 74 6.38 -3.21 1.65
N ALA A 75 5.73 -2.10 2.00
CA ALA A 75 6.35 -1.01 2.75
C ALA A 75 6.34 -1.33 4.25
N VAL A 76 7.53 -1.59 4.80
CA VAL A 76 7.73 -2.09 6.16
C VAL A 76 7.97 -0.95 7.16
N ASP A 77 8.81 0.02 6.78
CA ASP A 77 9.17 1.17 7.61
C ASP A 77 9.09 2.46 6.79
N LEU A 78 8.51 3.50 7.39
CA LEU A 78 8.37 4.83 6.82
C LEU A 78 9.03 5.82 7.77
N ARG A 79 10.12 6.44 7.32
CA ARG A 79 10.82 7.48 8.08
C ARG A 79 10.50 8.82 7.48
N LEU A 80 9.81 9.63 8.29
CA LEU A 80 9.38 10.96 7.92
C LEU A 80 10.48 11.95 8.31
N GLU A 81 10.96 12.69 7.33
CA GLU A 81 11.97 13.73 7.51
C GLU A 81 11.41 15.07 7.02
N SER A 82 12.02 16.18 7.43
CA SER A 82 11.50 17.52 7.11
C SER A 82 11.47 17.85 5.62
N GLY A 83 12.24 17.14 4.79
CA GLY A 83 12.32 17.36 3.34
C GLY A 83 11.92 16.15 2.49
N GLY A 84 11.46 15.05 3.09
CA GLY A 84 11.19 13.84 2.33
C GLY A 84 10.70 12.65 3.14
N LEU A 85 10.54 11.52 2.44
CA LEU A 85 10.15 10.24 2.99
C LEU A 85 11.16 9.17 2.60
N THR A 86 11.79 8.53 3.58
CA THR A 86 12.50 7.27 3.33
C THR A 86 11.56 6.10 3.53
N VAL A 87 11.44 5.27 2.50
CA VAL A 87 10.68 4.02 2.51
C VAL A 87 11.65 2.85 2.58
N ARG A 88 11.42 1.93 3.51
CA ARG A 88 12.07 0.61 3.51
C ARG A 88 11.02 -0.47 3.37
N GLY A 89 11.35 -1.52 2.63
CA GLY A 89 10.40 -2.57 2.34
C GLY A 89 11.02 -3.86 1.85
N ARG A 90 10.13 -4.78 1.48
CA ARG A 90 10.51 -6.10 0.95
C ARG A 90 9.60 -6.49 -0.22
N VAL A 91 10.18 -7.14 -1.22
CA VAL A 91 9.44 -7.77 -2.32
C VAL A 91 9.11 -9.24 -2.04
N TYR A 92 7.96 -9.67 -2.53
CA TYR A 92 7.50 -11.05 -2.49
C TYR A 92 7.09 -11.52 -3.89
N GLY A 93 7.38 -12.78 -4.20
CA GLY A 93 7.10 -13.36 -5.52
C GLY A 93 8.04 -12.88 -6.63
N THR A 94 9.10 -12.15 -6.27
CA THR A 94 10.16 -11.68 -7.19
C THR A 94 11.43 -11.38 -6.40
N GLN A 95 12.52 -11.04 -7.09
CA GLN A 95 13.78 -10.58 -6.52
C GLN A 95 14.15 -9.22 -7.10
N LEU A 96 15.00 -8.48 -6.38
CA LEU A 96 15.57 -7.23 -6.88
C LEU A 96 16.86 -7.54 -7.64
N VAL A 97 17.01 -6.94 -8.82
CA VAL A 97 18.24 -7.06 -9.63
C VAL A 97 18.95 -5.71 -9.71
N PRO A 98 20.24 -5.69 -10.09
CA PRO A 98 20.93 -4.43 -10.39
C PRO A 98 20.15 -3.60 -11.41
N GLY A 99 19.91 -2.32 -11.10
CA GLY A 99 19.07 -1.43 -11.92
C GLY A 99 17.58 -1.44 -11.56
N ALA A 100 17.20 -2.06 -10.44
CA ALA A 100 15.91 -1.79 -9.82
C ALA A 100 15.78 -0.30 -9.47
N ASP A 101 14.61 0.27 -9.71
CA ASP A 101 14.30 1.66 -9.39
C ASP A 101 12.91 1.78 -8.76
N ALA A 102 12.61 2.94 -8.19
CA ALA A 102 11.28 3.31 -7.76
C ALA A 102 10.75 4.44 -8.63
N GLU A 103 9.44 4.44 -8.86
CA GLU A 103 8.75 5.46 -9.64
C GLU A 103 7.73 6.18 -8.77
N LEU A 104 7.80 7.51 -8.78
CA LEU A 104 6.78 8.39 -8.26
C LEU A 104 5.95 8.91 -9.44
N ARG A 105 4.69 8.52 -9.52
CA ARG A 105 3.81 8.84 -10.65
C ARG A 105 2.71 9.80 -10.22
N ALA A 106 2.64 10.97 -10.83
CA ALA A 106 1.55 11.91 -10.59
C ALA A 106 0.22 11.31 -11.07
N ARG A 107 -0.84 11.48 -10.29
CA ARG A 107 -2.19 11.11 -10.71
C ARG A 107 -2.73 12.13 -11.70
N SER A 108 -3.25 11.66 -12.83
CA SER A 108 -3.84 12.52 -13.85
C SER A 108 -5.05 13.28 -13.30
N GLY A 109 -5.11 14.59 -13.54
CA GLY A 109 -6.28 15.43 -13.18
C GLY A 109 -6.02 16.47 -12.10
N ASP A 110 -4.93 16.37 -11.33
CA ASP A 110 -4.66 17.24 -10.17
C ASP A 110 -3.92 18.56 -10.51
N GLY A 111 -4.08 19.07 -11.73
CA GLY A 111 -3.80 20.47 -12.04
C GLY A 111 -2.34 20.93 -12.20
N GLY A 112 -1.33 20.07 -12.07
CA GLY A 112 0.05 20.52 -12.27
C GLY A 112 1.09 19.41 -12.43
N GLY A 113 1.39 19.03 -13.67
CA GLY A 113 2.59 18.24 -13.98
C GLY A 113 2.38 16.72 -13.92
N GLY A 114 1.66 16.17 -14.90
CA GLY A 114 1.72 14.74 -15.20
C GLY A 114 3.18 14.34 -15.44
N GLY A 115 3.70 13.42 -14.64
CA GLY A 115 5.11 13.07 -14.69
C GLY A 115 5.44 11.82 -13.90
N VAL A 116 6.48 11.13 -14.35
CA VAL A 116 7.10 10.00 -13.65
C VAL A 116 8.47 10.47 -13.19
N ARG A 117 8.72 10.43 -11.89
CA ARG A 117 10.05 10.65 -11.32
C ARG A 117 10.64 9.30 -10.93
N ARG A 118 11.88 9.04 -11.33
CA ARG A 118 12.60 7.84 -10.94
C ARG A 118 13.51 8.13 -9.76
N LEU A 119 13.60 7.17 -8.86
CA LEU A 119 14.41 7.22 -7.66
C LEU A 119 15.30 5.98 -7.63
N ASP A 120 16.56 6.19 -7.28
CA ASP A 120 17.49 5.08 -7.07
C ASP A 120 17.03 4.24 -5.87
N VAL A 121 17.14 2.93 -6.01
CA VAL A 121 16.80 1.97 -4.97
C VAL A 121 18.06 1.29 -4.49
N ALA A 122 18.32 1.39 -3.19
CA ALA A 122 19.26 0.51 -2.52
C ALA A 122 18.58 -0.85 -2.35
N ALA A 123 19.04 -1.85 -3.10
CA ALA A 123 18.48 -3.20 -3.11
C ALA A 123 19.44 -4.22 -2.51
N GLU A 124 18.95 -5.05 -1.59
CA GLU A 124 19.64 -6.23 -1.07
C GLU A 124 18.71 -7.44 -1.12
N ARG A 125 18.94 -8.37 -2.07
CA ARG A 125 18.13 -9.58 -2.27
C ARG A 125 16.65 -9.26 -2.49
N THR A 126 15.84 -9.27 -1.43
CA THR A 126 14.41 -8.96 -1.47
C THR A 126 14.08 -7.66 -0.75
N GLU A 127 15.04 -7.03 -0.09
CA GLU A 127 14.84 -5.80 0.67
C GLU A 127 15.22 -4.59 -0.17
N PHE A 128 14.44 -3.52 -0.03
CA PHE A 128 14.69 -2.27 -0.73
C PHE A 128 14.61 -1.08 0.22
N ALA A 129 15.34 -0.03 -0.10
CA ALA A 129 15.18 1.29 0.49
C ALA A 129 15.35 2.37 -0.59
N PHE A 130 14.54 3.43 -0.49
CA PHE A 130 14.72 4.64 -1.29
C PHE A 130 14.16 5.85 -0.54
N THR A 131 14.56 7.04 -0.96
CA THR A 131 14.09 8.31 -0.40
C THR A 131 13.38 9.12 -1.47
N VAL A 132 12.20 9.63 -1.13
CA VAL A 132 11.45 10.57 -1.94
C VAL A 132 11.70 11.99 -1.42
N PRO A 133 12.45 12.84 -2.14
CA PRO A 133 12.55 14.25 -1.81
C PRO A 133 11.24 14.98 -2.17
N TYR A 134 10.81 15.89 -1.33
CA TYR A 134 9.58 16.67 -1.54
C TYR A 134 9.79 17.98 -2.31
N ASP A 135 11.01 18.52 -2.28
CA ASP A 135 11.37 19.83 -2.83
C ASP A 135 11.05 20.01 -4.32
N GLY A 136 11.04 18.93 -5.10
CA GLY A 136 10.72 18.97 -6.52
C GLY A 136 9.27 18.63 -6.87
N LEU A 137 8.42 18.27 -5.90
CA LEU A 137 7.08 17.75 -6.20
C LEU A 137 6.09 18.90 -6.45
N ALA A 138 5.35 18.79 -7.56
CA ALA A 138 4.22 19.66 -7.80
C ALA A 138 3.04 19.26 -6.91
N PRO A 139 2.13 20.21 -6.61
CA PRO A 139 0.86 19.89 -5.95
C PRO A 139 0.09 18.76 -6.64
N GLY A 140 -0.51 17.88 -5.85
CA GLY A 140 -1.30 16.73 -6.31
C GLY A 140 -1.00 15.43 -5.56
N ASP A 141 -1.66 14.35 -6.00
CA ASP A 141 -1.41 13.00 -5.53
C ASP A 141 -0.31 12.30 -6.34
N TRP A 142 0.57 11.61 -5.63
CA TRP A 142 1.70 10.87 -6.21
C TRP A 142 1.69 9.41 -5.75
N ASP A 143 1.54 8.51 -6.70
CA ASP A 143 1.54 7.07 -6.47
C ASP A 143 2.98 6.51 -6.48
N LEU A 144 3.31 5.69 -5.48
CA LEU A 144 4.62 5.04 -5.33
C LEU A 144 4.67 3.64 -5.94
N TRP A 145 5.61 3.43 -6.85
CA TRP A 145 5.81 2.16 -7.53
C TRP A 145 7.25 1.70 -7.39
N LEU A 146 7.47 0.39 -7.47
CA LEU A 146 8.77 -0.25 -7.52
C LEU A 146 8.91 -0.98 -8.85
N ARG A 147 10.09 -0.95 -9.44
CA ARG A 147 10.48 -1.77 -10.61
C ARG A 147 11.56 -2.75 -10.19
N PRO A 148 11.21 -3.96 -9.74
CA PRO A 148 12.19 -4.89 -9.19
C PRO A 148 13.27 -5.34 -10.19
N ALA A 149 12.93 -5.33 -11.49
CA ALA A 149 13.81 -5.67 -12.59
C ALA A 149 14.03 -4.50 -13.58
N GLY A 150 13.93 -3.26 -13.10
CA GLY A 150 14.17 -2.05 -13.88
C GLY A 150 13.20 -1.87 -15.06
N ALA A 151 13.68 -1.27 -16.15
CA ALA A 151 12.86 -0.81 -17.27
C ALA A 151 12.11 -1.92 -18.02
N LEU A 152 12.62 -3.15 -18.04
CA LEU A 152 11.99 -4.29 -18.72
C LEU A 152 11.17 -5.17 -17.78
N GLY A 153 11.25 -4.92 -16.47
CA GLY A 153 10.58 -5.69 -15.44
C GLY A 153 9.14 -5.27 -15.17
N PRO A 154 8.44 -6.02 -14.29
CA PRO A 154 7.13 -5.62 -13.78
C PRO A 154 7.24 -4.31 -13.00
N VAL A 155 6.14 -3.56 -12.96
CA VAL A 155 6.00 -2.39 -12.10
C VAL A 155 4.96 -2.70 -11.03
N VAL A 156 5.35 -2.52 -9.76
CA VAL A 156 4.62 -3.03 -8.59
C VAL A 156 4.21 -1.86 -7.72
N ARG A 157 2.92 -1.78 -7.39
CA ARG A 157 2.43 -0.76 -6.47
C ARG A 157 2.94 -1.05 -5.06
N LEU A 158 3.54 -0.06 -4.40
CA LEU A 158 3.87 -0.18 -2.99
C LEU A 158 2.60 -0.19 -2.15
N ALA A 159 2.51 -1.11 -1.20
CA ALA A 159 1.41 -1.18 -0.24
C ALA A 159 1.90 -1.70 1.10
N ARG A 160 1.04 -1.61 2.12
CA ARG A 160 1.23 -2.31 3.40
C ARG A 160 0.06 -3.23 3.64
N LEU A 161 0.26 -4.52 3.42
CA LEU A 161 -0.78 -5.54 3.46
C LEU A 161 -0.53 -6.59 4.53
N LEU A 162 0.71 -6.72 5.02
CA LEU A 162 1.09 -7.77 5.96
C LEU A 162 0.92 -7.31 7.42
N ASP A 163 -0.29 -6.85 7.74
CA ASP A 163 -0.74 -6.53 9.10
C ASP A 163 -2.24 -6.88 9.26
N ASP A 164 -2.85 -6.43 10.35
CA ASP A 164 -4.24 -6.71 10.73
C ASP A 164 -5.22 -5.55 10.44
N VAL A 165 -4.77 -4.50 9.72
CA VAL A 165 -5.60 -3.33 9.44
C VAL A 165 -6.26 -3.43 8.06
N ALA A 166 -7.58 -3.66 8.05
CA ALA A 166 -8.38 -3.81 6.84
C ALA A 166 -8.43 -2.53 5.98
N ASP A 167 -8.72 -1.37 6.59
CA ASP A 167 -8.76 -0.07 5.91
C ASP A 167 -7.81 0.89 6.62
N LYS A 168 -6.64 1.15 6.03
CA LYS A 168 -5.58 1.98 6.63
C LYS A 168 -5.83 3.47 6.50
N ASN A 169 -6.42 3.89 5.38
CA ASN A 169 -6.67 5.29 5.07
C ASN A 169 -7.30 6.10 6.22
N PRO A 170 -8.38 5.64 6.89
CA PRO A 170 -8.99 6.42 7.97
C PRO A 170 -8.28 6.31 9.34
N VAL A 171 -7.34 5.39 9.52
CA VAL A 171 -6.74 5.10 10.85
C VAL A 171 -5.24 5.39 10.93
N LEU A 172 -4.52 5.36 9.81
CA LEU A 172 -3.09 5.66 9.75
C LEU A 172 -2.88 7.05 9.17
N THR A 173 -2.68 8.02 10.06
CA THR A 173 -2.35 9.40 9.73
C THR A 173 -0.87 9.65 9.98
N PHE A 174 -0.23 10.39 9.07
CA PHE A 174 1.18 10.75 9.17
C PHE A 174 1.31 12.27 9.34
N PRO A 175 2.27 12.75 10.16
CA PRO A 175 2.62 14.16 10.13
C PRO A 175 3.11 14.55 8.74
N ARG A 176 2.75 15.75 8.30
CA ARG A 176 3.15 16.30 7.00
C ARG A 176 4.25 17.33 7.17
N ALA A 177 5.15 17.37 6.20
CA ALA A 177 6.26 18.31 6.16
C ALA A 177 5.86 19.55 5.35
N ARG A 178 6.23 20.74 5.84
CA ARG A 178 6.12 21.98 5.07
C ARG A 178 7.44 22.22 4.34
N VAL A 179 7.36 22.35 3.01
CA VAL A 179 8.54 22.43 2.14
C VAL A 179 8.33 23.53 1.11
N LEU A 180 9.40 24.27 0.79
CA LEU A 180 9.40 25.20 -0.34
C LEU A 180 9.81 24.45 -1.60
N THR A 181 9.00 24.52 -2.65
CA THR A 181 9.27 23.90 -3.95
C THR A 181 9.35 24.97 -5.04
N PRO A 182 9.85 24.64 -6.26
CA PRO A 182 9.70 25.51 -7.43
C PRO A 182 8.25 25.88 -7.77
N HIS A 183 7.26 25.17 -7.21
CA HIS A 183 5.83 25.42 -7.39
C HIS A 183 5.20 26.22 -6.25
N GLY A 184 6.02 26.71 -5.30
CA GLY A 184 5.58 27.44 -4.11
C GLY A 184 5.67 26.62 -2.82
N PRO A 185 5.28 27.20 -1.68
CA PRO A 185 5.20 26.49 -0.41
C PRO A 185 4.10 25.43 -0.44
N VAL A 186 4.42 24.24 0.05
CA VAL A 186 3.49 23.10 0.09
C VAL A 186 3.57 22.37 1.44
N GLU A 187 2.53 21.61 1.72
CA GLU A 187 2.52 20.59 2.76
C GLU A 187 2.47 19.20 2.10
N ALA A 188 3.46 18.36 2.38
CA ALA A 188 3.66 17.06 1.75
C ALA A 188 3.74 15.94 2.78
N GLY A 189 3.15 14.78 2.48
CA GLY A 189 3.28 13.61 3.35
C GLY A 189 2.64 12.36 2.79
N PRO A 190 3.00 11.17 3.32
CA PRO A 190 2.41 9.93 2.88
C PRO A 190 0.98 9.76 3.37
N TYR A 191 0.25 8.91 2.66
CA TYR A 191 -1.02 8.35 3.11
C TYR A 191 -1.23 6.98 2.48
N TYR A 192 -2.12 6.18 3.06
CA TYR A 192 -2.58 4.94 2.42
C TYR A 192 -3.87 5.19 1.65
N THR A 193 -3.98 4.65 0.43
CA THR A 193 -5.21 4.70 -0.38
C THR A 193 -6.30 3.82 0.22
N ARG A 194 -7.50 3.85 -0.38
CA ARG A 194 -8.60 2.93 -0.04
C ARG A 194 -8.23 1.45 -0.22
N ASP A 195 -7.21 1.16 -1.02
CA ASP A 195 -6.73 -0.18 -1.29
C ASP A 195 -5.48 -0.56 -0.50
N ASN A 196 -5.08 0.29 0.46
CA ASN A 196 -3.89 0.17 1.30
C ASN A 196 -2.57 0.30 0.53
N ASP A 197 -2.61 0.90 -0.66
CA ASP A 197 -1.41 1.31 -1.39
C ASP A 197 -0.83 2.59 -0.79
N LEU A 198 0.49 2.77 -0.86
CA LEU A 198 1.17 3.94 -0.29
C LEU A 198 1.27 5.06 -1.33
N SER A 199 0.74 6.24 -1.04
CA SER A 199 0.85 7.43 -1.89
C SER A 199 1.45 8.60 -1.10
N LEU A 200 1.81 9.67 -1.80
CA LEU A 200 2.08 10.98 -1.21
C LEU A 200 1.00 11.96 -1.65
N ALA A 201 0.57 12.82 -0.73
CA ALA A 201 -0.24 13.99 -1.04
C ALA A 201 0.65 15.22 -0.90
N VAL A 202 0.59 16.12 -1.90
CA VAL A 202 1.27 17.41 -1.88
C VAL A 202 0.21 18.49 -2.06
N THR A 203 -0.04 19.29 -1.04
CA THR A 203 -1.07 20.33 -1.05
C THR A 203 -0.42 21.71 -0.99
N PRO A 204 -0.81 22.68 -1.83
CA PRO A 204 -0.33 24.06 -1.71
C PRO A 204 -0.66 24.61 -0.32
N LEU A 205 0.24 25.40 0.23
CA LEU A 205 -0.07 26.23 1.39
C LEU A 205 -0.62 27.55 0.87
N ASP A 206 -1.78 27.96 1.39
CA ASP A 206 -2.26 29.33 1.17
C ASP A 206 -1.23 30.29 1.75
N ALA A 207 -0.88 31.30 0.95
CA ALA A 207 0.10 32.34 1.30
C ALA A 207 -0.44 33.30 2.38
#